data_AF-A0A1N5WET1-F1
#
_entry.id   AF-A0A1N5WET1-F1
#
_cell.length_a   1.000
_cell.length_b   1.000
_cell.length_c   1.000
_cell.angle_alpha   90.00
_cell.angle_beta   90.00
_cell.angle_gamma   90.00
#
_symmetry.space_group_name_H-M   'P 1'
#
loop_
_entity.id
_entity.type
_entity.pdbx_description
1 polymer ?
#
loop_
_entity_poly.entity_id
_entity_poly.type
_entity_poly.pdbx_seq_one_letter_code
_entity_poly.pdbx_strand_id
1 'polypeptide(L)'
;MRPDEFLRALAELPPPLHGRALTLRPYARSTRCDDCQRIGDAVRLALTAAHYAELTSAGELLATAERLAVEHTEHVAPRLDQQRGRGRVIRWAGASAPLVAATDASWKGRAGGIGYVVSDGHYGLLGRGTGRLDPTGASRVLVDELRAVDYLLTGYDEVPTGMTVLLDSLTALRYLHRWQAGDTDAMPAGYSLRERRWSDQPTLVRLAEQVAHRPGLTFAHVKGHSGHPLNEAADGLSHMARRRREESFDLRPRAYALVDAFLRDWHANATV
;
A
#
# COMPACT_ATOMS: atom_id res chain seq x y z
N MET A 1 -4.92 -8.79 -8.12
CA MET A 1 -3.69 -9.15 -7.42
C MET A 1 -3.12 -7.87 -6.85
N ARG A 2 -2.56 -7.89 -5.64
CA ARG A 2 -1.89 -6.69 -5.09
C ARG A 2 -0.55 -6.50 -5.81
N PRO A 3 -0.02 -5.26 -5.90
CA PRO A 3 1.24 -5.02 -6.59
C PRO A 3 2.41 -5.86 -6.07
N ASP A 4 2.51 -6.04 -4.76
CA ASP A 4 3.56 -6.83 -4.13
C ASP A 4 3.45 -8.33 -4.36
N GLU A 5 2.23 -8.87 -4.43
CA GLU A 5 1.98 -10.26 -4.84
C GLU A 5 2.39 -10.47 -6.29
N PHE A 6 2.06 -9.50 -7.15
CA PHE A 6 2.45 -9.52 -8.55
C PHE A 6 3.96 -9.51 -8.72
N LEU A 7 4.67 -8.60 -8.04
CA LEU A 7 6.13 -8.52 -8.14
C LEU A 7 6.84 -9.76 -7.59
N ARG A 8 6.33 -10.38 -6.52
CA ARG A 8 6.86 -11.66 -6.01
C ARG A 8 6.72 -12.78 -7.04
N ALA A 9 5.53 -12.96 -7.60
CA ALA A 9 5.30 -13.98 -8.62
C ALA A 9 6.04 -13.69 -9.94
N LEU A 10 6.21 -12.41 -10.27
CA LEU A 10 6.99 -11.97 -11.44
C LEU A 10 8.46 -12.41 -11.33
N ALA A 11 9.03 -12.41 -10.12
CA ALA A 11 10.42 -12.84 -9.88
C ALA A 11 10.65 -14.34 -10.11
N GLU A 12 9.59 -15.15 -10.17
CA GLU A 12 9.65 -16.58 -10.46
C GLU A 12 9.67 -16.87 -11.98
N LEU A 13 9.37 -15.88 -12.82
CA LEU A 13 9.36 -16.03 -14.27
C LEU A 13 10.76 -15.87 -14.89
N PRO A 14 11.11 -16.68 -15.90
CA PRO A 14 12.34 -16.47 -16.67
C PRO A 14 12.27 -15.16 -17.48
N PRO A 15 13.41 -14.57 -17.88
CA PRO A 15 13.47 -13.26 -18.54
C PRO A 15 12.50 -13.06 -19.74
N PRO A 16 12.28 -14.04 -20.63
CA PRO A 16 11.35 -13.89 -21.76
C PRO A 16 9.89 -13.73 -21.32
N LEU A 17 9.48 -14.38 -20.25
CA LEU A 17 8.11 -14.30 -19.73
C LEU A 17 7.94 -13.12 -18.77
N HIS A 18 9.01 -12.75 -18.06
CA HIS A 18 9.04 -11.62 -17.14
C HIS A 18 8.61 -10.32 -17.84
N GLY A 19 9.24 -9.95 -18.97
CA GLY A 19 8.90 -8.72 -19.70
C GLY A 19 7.45 -8.68 -20.21
N ARG A 20 6.93 -9.84 -20.64
CA ARG A 20 5.56 -10.01 -21.13
C ARG A 20 4.55 -9.81 -20.00
N ALA A 21 4.74 -10.50 -18.88
CA ALA A 21 3.91 -10.34 -17.70
C ALA A 21 3.93 -8.90 -17.18
N LEU A 22 5.10 -8.26 -17.12
CA LEU A 22 5.24 -6.88 -16.66
C LEU A 22 4.40 -5.89 -17.49
N THR A 23 4.37 -6.06 -18.82
CA THR A 23 3.55 -5.23 -19.73
C THR A 23 2.05 -5.37 -19.43
N LEU A 24 1.62 -6.56 -18.99
CA LEU A 24 0.23 -6.86 -18.67
C LEU A 24 -0.16 -6.52 -17.21
N ARG A 25 0.76 -5.97 -16.41
CA ARG A 25 0.50 -5.56 -15.01
C ARG A 25 -0.78 -4.73 -14.80
N PRO A 26 -1.15 -3.78 -15.69
CA PRO A 26 -2.37 -2.99 -15.50
C PRO A 26 -3.65 -3.84 -15.35
N TYR A 27 -3.73 -4.99 -16.04
CA TYR A 27 -4.87 -5.90 -16.02
C TYR A 27 -4.92 -6.78 -14.76
N ALA A 28 -3.81 -6.92 -14.03
CA ALA A 28 -3.78 -7.68 -12.78
C ALA A 28 -4.57 -7.00 -11.64
N ARG A 29 -4.94 -5.72 -11.80
CA ARG A 29 -5.73 -4.96 -10.82
C ARG A 29 -7.20 -5.35 -10.83
N SER A 30 -7.93 -5.00 -9.76
CA SER A 30 -9.39 -5.15 -9.75
C SER A 30 -10.01 -4.14 -10.71
N THR A 31 -10.98 -4.60 -11.50
CA THR A 31 -11.67 -3.82 -12.52
C THR A 31 -13.15 -4.24 -12.56
N ARG A 32 -14.00 -3.40 -13.18
CA ARG A 32 -15.39 -3.72 -13.51
C ARG A 32 -15.61 -4.01 -15.00
N CYS A 33 -14.56 -3.96 -15.80
CA CYS A 33 -14.61 -4.33 -17.21
C CYS A 33 -14.36 -5.83 -17.34
N ASP A 34 -15.32 -6.55 -17.93
CA ASP A 34 -15.27 -8.00 -18.07
C ASP A 34 -14.07 -8.47 -18.91
N ASP A 35 -13.71 -7.73 -19.96
CA ASP A 35 -12.54 -8.07 -20.79
C ASP A 35 -11.23 -7.84 -20.04
N CYS A 36 -11.10 -6.72 -19.34
CA CYS A 36 -9.96 -6.48 -18.45
C CYS A 36 -9.86 -7.57 -17.36
N GLN A 37 -11.00 -8.07 -16.87
CA GLN A 37 -11.02 -9.16 -15.90
C GLN A 37 -10.53 -10.46 -16.53
N ARG A 38 -10.98 -10.83 -17.73
CA ARG A 38 -10.51 -12.03 -18.44
C ARG A 38 -9.01 -11.99 -18.72
N ILE A 39 -8.49 -10.85 -19.17
CA ILE A 39 -7.05 -10.64 -19.37
C ILE A 39 -6.33 -10.82 -18.03
N GLY A 40 -6.83 -10.17 -16.97
CA GLY A 40 -6.29 -10.27 -15.63
C GLY A 40 -6.30 -11.68 -15.04
N ASP A 41 -7.33 -12.48 -15.34
CA ASP A 41 -7.44 -13.87 -14.90
C ASP A 41 -6.41 -14.75 -15.62
N ALA A 42 -6.21 -14.58 -16.92
CA ALA A 42 -5.16 -15.26 -17.67
C ALA A 42 -3.75 -14.91 -17.14
N VAL A 43 -3.50 -13.64 -16.82
CA VAL A 43 -2.23 -13.20 -16.20
C VAL A 43 -2.03 -13.88 -14.83
N ARG A 44 -3.06 -13.90 -13.98
CA ARG A 44 -2.96 -14.54 -12.65
C ARG A 44 -2.72 -16.03 -12.77
N LEU A 45 -3.42 -16.71 -13.67
CA LEU A 45 -3.20 -18.13 -13.94
C LEU A 45 -1.78 -18.39 -14.44
N ALA A 46 -1.23 -17.52 -15.30
CA ALA A 46 0.15 -17.66 -15.75
C ALA A 46 1.16 -17.54 -14.61
N LEU A 47 0.95 -16.58 -13.70
CA LEU A 47 1.78 -16.40 -12.51
C LEU A 47 1.63 -17.59 -11.54
N THR A 48 0.43 -18.12 -11.36
CA THR A 48 0.21 -19.35 -10.59
C THR A 48 0.90 -20.55 -11.23
N ALA A 49 0.84 -20.70 -12.56
CA ALA A 49 1.53 -21.77 -13.27
C ALA A 49 3.05 -21.68 -13.08
N ALA A 50 3.62 -20.47 -13.17
CA ALA A 50 5.03 -20.23 -12.92
C ALA A 50 5.47 -20.63 -11.50
N HIS A 51 4.62 -20.33 -10.49
CA HIS A 51 4.84 -20.75 -9.11
C HIS A 51 4.96 -22.27 -8.94
N TYR A 52 4.24 -23.04 -9.75
CA TYR A 52 4.33 -24.50 -9.81
C TYR A 52 5.35 -25.01 -10.85
N ALA A 53 6.24 -24.15 -11.34
CA ALA A 53 7.25 -24.45 -12.37
C ALA A 53 6.68 -24.92 -13.73
N GLU A 54 5.39 -24.66 -14.00
CA GLU A 54 4.71 -24.97 -15.26
C GLU A 54 4.94 -23.86 -16.30
N LEU A 55 6.19 -23.66 -16.70
CA LEU A 55 6.62 -22.51 -17.52
C LEU A 55 6.03 -22.50 -18.94
N THR A 56 5.78 -23.66 -19.53
CA THR A 56 5.12 -23.77 -20.85
C THR A 56 3.70 -23.23 -20.76
N SER A 57 2.93 -23.71 -19.78
CA SER A 57 1.57 -23.26 -19.49
C SER A 57 1.52 -21.76 -19.18
N ALA A 58 2.49 -21.27 -18.39
CA ALA A 58 2.63 -19.83 -18.12
C ALA A 58 2.83 -19.02 -19.41
N GLY A 59 3.67 -19.51 -20.33
CA GLY A 59 3.91 -18.88 -21.63
C GLY A 59 2.66 -18.81 -22.53
N GLU A 60 1.86 -19.88 -22.56
CA GLU A 60 0.61 -19.97 -23.33
C GLU A 60 -0.49 -19.07 -22.77
N LEU A 61 -0.60 -19.02 -21.44
CA LEU A 61 -1.54 -18.15 -20.72
C LEU A 61 -1.18 -16.67 -20.94
N LEU A 62 0.10 -16.31 -20.88
CA LEU A 62 0.56 -14.95 -21.23
C LEU A 62 0.28 -14.61 -22.70
N ALA A 63 0.47 -15.56 -23.63
CA ALA A 63 0.16 -15.33 -25.04
C ALA A 63 -1.33 -15.08 -25.26
N THR A 64 -2.18 -15.77 -24.48
CA THR A 64 -3.63 -15.57 -24.50
C THR A 64 -4.01 -14.20 -23.94
N ALA A 65 -3.40 -13.79 -22.82
CA ALA A 65 -3.61 -12.47 -22.24
C ALA A 65 -3.19 -11.35 -23.21
N GLU A 66 -2.06 -11.49 -23.91
CA GLU A 66 -1.60 -10.54 -24.92
C GLU A 66 -2.59 -10.40 -26.09
N ARG A 67 -3.09 -11.52 -26.63
CA ARG A 67 -4.10 -11.48 -27.70
C ARG A 67 -5.37 -10.76 -27.24
N LEU A 68 -5.90 -11.12 -26.07
CA LEU A 68 -7.08 -10.47 -25.50
C LEU A 68 -6.84 -8.97 -25.24
N ALA A 69 -5.63 -8.58 -24.81
CA ALA A 69 -5.27 -7.19 -24.59
C ALA A 69 -5.22 -6.38 -25.90
N VAL A 70 -4.73 -6.97 -27.00
CA VAL A 70 -4.71 -6.35 -28.33
C VAL A 70 -6.13 -6.16 -28.87
N GLU A 71 -7.02 -7.12 -28.65
CA GLU A 71 -8.42 -7.06 -29.09
C GLU A 71 -9.26 -6.05 -28.27
N HIS A 72 -8.80 -5.72 -27.06
CA HIS A 72 -9.54 -4.87 -26.14
C HIS A 72 -9.19 -3.38 -26.31
N THR A 73 -10.07 -2.63 -26.99
CA THR A 73 -9.84 -1.22 -27.37
C THR A 73 -10.40 -0.20 -26.38
N GLU A 74 -11.36 -0.57 -25.53
CA GLU A 74 -12.03 0.36 -24.60
C GLU A 74 -11.75 0.03 -23.14
N HIS A 75 -10.75 0.69 -22.57
CA HIS A 75 -10.49 0.61 -21.14
C HIS A 75 -11.45 1.53 -20.37
N VAL A 76 -12.34 0.93 -19.58
CA VAL A 76 -12.88 1.64 -18.42
C VAL A 76 -11.77 1.69 -17.39
N ALA A 77 -10.99 2.78 -17.40
CA ALA A 77 -10.01 3.03 -16.36
C ALA A 77 -10.69 2.80 -15.00
N PRO A 78 -10.07 2.03 -14.07
CA PRO A 78 -10.66 1.83 -12.77
C PRO A 78 -10.93 3.21 -12.19
N ARG A 79 -12.23 3.53 -12.01
CA ARG A 79 -12.63 4.84 -11.48
C ARG A 79 -11.77 5.09 -10.24
N LEU A 80 -11.16 6.27 -10.14
CA LEU A 80 -10.43 6.74 -8.95
C LEU A 80 -11.19 6.43 -7.64
N ASP A 81 -12.52 6.37 -7.76
CA ASP A 81 -13.54 5.89 -6.83
C ASP A 81 -13.26 4.53 -6.14
N GLN A 82 -12.42 3.65 -6.71
CA GLN A 82 -12.10 2.32 -6.17
C GLN A 82 -10.77 2.24 -5.40
N GLN A 83 -9.95 3.29 -5.40
CA GLN A 83 -8.75 3.27 -4.55
C GLN A 83 -9.20 3.53 -3.11
N ARG A 84 -9.15 2.50 -2.26
CA ARG A 84 -9.65 2.34 -0.87
C ARG A 84 -9.45 3.54 0.10
N GLY A 85 -9.90 4.74 -0.28
CA GLY A 85 -9.48 6.01 0.30
C GLY A 85 -8.06 6.41 -0.09
N ARG A 86 -7.63 6.29 -1.35
CA ARG A 86 -6.36 6.88 -1.82
C ARG A 86 -6.63 8.01 -2.81
N GLY A 87 -5.69 8.92 -2.93
CA GLY A 87 -5.74 10.02 -3.89
C GLY A 87 -4.37 10.63 -4.13
N ARG A 88 -4.32 11.62 -5.03
CA ARG A 88 -3.13 12.40 -5.30
C ARG A 88 -3.47 13.87 -5.50
N VAL A 89 -2.70 14.75 -4.87
CA VAL A 89 -2.74 16.19 -5.13
C VAL A 89 -1.76 16.49 -6.27
N ILE A 90 -2.26 16.55 -7.50
CA ILE A 90 -1.46 16.54 -8.75
C ILE A 90 -0.40 17.65 -8.83
N ARG A 91 -0.64 18.83 -8.26
CA ARG A 91 0.34 19.94 -8.27
C ARG A 91 1.68 19.59 -7.63
N TRP A 92 1.74 18.56 -6.78
CA TRP A 92 2.97 18.12 -6.10
C TRP A 92 3.67 16.97 -6.83
N ALA A 93 3.10 16.45 -7.92
CA ALA A 93 3.60 15.26 -8.61
C ALA A 93 5.02 15.40 -9.20
N GLY A 94 5.47 16.64 -9.42
CA GLY A 94 6.79 16.97 -9.98
C GLY A 94 7.74 17.63 -8.99
N ALA A 95 7.47 17.61 -7.68
CA ALA A 95 8.39 18.16 -6.70
C ALA A 95 9.73 17.38 -6.72
N SER A 96 10.83 18.06 -7.03
CA SER A 96 12.15 17.45 -7.31
C SER A 96 12.94 17.01 -6.06
N ALA A 97 12.26 16.71 -4.95
CA ALA A 97 12.89 16.34 -3.68
C ALA A 97 12.92 14.81 -3.48
N PRO A 98 13.84 14.28 -2.66
CA PRO A 98 13.75 12.90 -2.17
C PRO A 98 12.36 12.62 -1.59
N LEU A 99 11.77 11.48 -1.93
CA LEU A 99 10.41 11.15 -1.51
C LEU A 99 10.37 10.85 -0.01
N VAL A 100 9.78 11.76 0.73
CA VAL A 100 9.45 11.58 2.14
C VAL A 100 7.96 11.27 2.26
N ALA A 101 7.62 10.24 3.03
CA ALA A 101 6.28 9.85 3.42
C ALA A 101 6.13 9.89 4.94
N ALA A 102 4.92 10.09 5.43
CA ALA A 102 4.59 9.91 6.84
C ALA A 102 3.36 9.02 6.96
N THR A 103 3.32 8.21 8.02
CA THR A 103 2.21 7.29 8.31
C THR A 103 1.78 7.43 9.75
N ASP A 104 0.48 7.33 10.00
CA ASP A 104 -0.06 7.37 11.37
C ASP A 104 -1.31 6.48 11.52
N ALA A 105 -1.63 6.12 12.77
CA ALA A 105 -2.79 5.35 13.15
C ALA A 105 -3.50 5.93 14.38
N SER A 106 -4.83 5.97 14.32
CA SER A 106 -5.67 6.51 15.38
C SER A 106 -6.77 5.55 15.81
N TRP A 107 -7.00 5.45 17.12
CA TRP A 107 -8.03 4.59 17.72
C TRP A 107 -8.91 5.36 18.70
N LYS A 108 -10.21 5.02 18.72
CA LYS A 108 -11.16 5.45 19.75
C LYS A 108 -12.27 4.40 19.86
N GLY A 109 -12.49 3.89 21.07
CA GLY A 109 -13.48 2.84 21.31
C GLY A 109 -13.23 1.60 20.43
N ARG A 110 -14.15 1.33 19.49
CA ARG A 110 -14.07 0.21 18.53
C ARG A 110 -13.72 0.63 17.11
N ALA A 111 -13.49 1.92 16.86
CA ALA A 111 -13.13 2.47 15.57
C ALA A 111 -11.63 2.79 15.51
N GLY A 112 -10.99 2.36 14.43
CA GLY A 112 -9.60 2.65 14.08
C GLY A 112 -9.52 3.33 12.72
N GLY A 113 -8.47 4.09 12.49
CA GLY A 113 -8.16 4.70 11.21
C GLY A 113 -6.65 4.72 11.00
N ILE A 114 -6.22 4.49 9.76
CA ILE A 114 -4.83 4.63 9.34
C ILE A 114 -4.74 5.67 8.23
N GLY A 115 -3.63 6.40 8.18
CA GLY A 115 -3.37 7.45 7.21
C GLY A 115 -1.93 7.44 6.73
N TYR A 116 -1.72 7.88 5.49
CA TYR A 116 -0.39 8.25 4.99
C TYR A 116 -0.48 9.46 4.07
N VAL A 117 0.62 10.20 4.00
CA VAL A 117 0.87 11.24 3.01
C VAL A 117 2.29 11.12 2.48
N VAL A 118 2.51 11.49 1.23
CA VAL A 118 3.81 11.54 0.58
C VAL A 118 4.02 12.94 0.02
N SER A 119 5.26 13.42 0.10
CA SER A 119 5.72 14.71 -0.38
C SER A 119 5.36 15.02 -1.83
N ASP A 120 5.14 14.03 -2.69
CA ASP A 120 4.71 14.19 -4.09
C ASP A 120 3.18 14.25 -4.28
N GLY A 121 2.44 14.38 -3.19
CA GLY A 121 1.00 14.53 -3.21
C GLY A 121 0.21 13.24 -3.08
N HIS A 122 0.84 12.05 -3.08
CA HIS A 122 0.10 10.82 -2.80
C HIS A 122 -0.40 10.80 -1.35
N TYR A 123 -1.62 10.33 -1.15
CA TYR A 123 -2.15 10.12 0.19
C TYR A 123 -3.12 8.96 0.23
N GLY A 124 -3.33 8.44 1.44
CA GLY A 124 -4.36 7.45 1.69
C GLY A 124 -4.88 7.51 3.11
N LEU A 125 -6.16 7.15 3.27
CA LEU A 125 -6.80 6.99 4.56
C LEU A 125 -7.79 5.83 4.53
N LEU A 126 -7.80 5.00 5.57
CA LEU A 126 -8.66 3.82 5.65
C LEU A 126 -9.17 3.61 7.07
N GLY A 127 -10.49 3.56 7.22
CA GLY A 127 -11.16 3.29 8.49
C GLY A 127 -11.42 1.79 8.69
N ARG A 128 -11.30 1.32 9.93
CA ARG A 128 -11.63 -0.05 10.33
C ARG A 128 -12.38 -0.11 11.66
N GLY A 129 -13.10 -1.20 11.88
CA GLY A 129 -13.72 -1.51 13.16
C GLY A 129 -13.09 -2.75 13.79
N THR A 130 -13.33 -2.96 15.08
CA THR A 130 -13.02 -4.23 15.76
C THR A 130 -14.23 -5.17 15.74
N GLY A 131 -13.98 -6.46 15.61
CA GLY A 131 -14.99 -7.52 15.68
C GLY A 131 -14.47 -8.73 16.46
N ARG A 132 -15.31 -9.75 16.66
CA ARG A 132 -14.97 -10.95 17.46
C ARG A 132 -13.71 -11.70 16.98
N LEU A 133 -13.36 -11.56 15.70
CA LEU A 133 -12.21 -12.19 15.06
C LEU A 133 -11.14 -11.17 14.63
N ASP A 134 -11.02 -10.03 15.32
CA ASP A 134 -10.03 -9.02 14.98
C ASP A 134 -8.60 -9.58 15.16
N PRO A 135 -7.81 -9.72 14.07
CA PRO A 135 -6.49 -10.34 14.13
C PRO A 135 -5.40 -9.45 14.76
N THR A 136 -5.77 -8.24 15.18
CA THR A 136 -4.86 -7.19 15.68
C THR A 136 -4.36 -7.48 17.10
N GLY A 137 -5.06 -8.32 17.87
CA GLY A 137 -4.67 -8.65 19.24
C GLY A 137 -4.80 -7.45 20.20
N ALA A 138 -4.06 -7.49 21.32
CA ALA A 138 -4.06 -6.45 22.35
C ALA A 138 -3.33 -5.16 21.91
N SER A 139 -2.33 -5.28 21.02
CA SER A 139 -1.46 -4.19 20.57
C SER A 139 -2.06 -3.40 19.40
N ARG A 140 -3.30 -2.91 19.55
CA ARG A 140 -4.09 -2.40 18.42
C ARG A 140 -3.48 -1.22 17.70
N VAL A 141 -3.00 -0.24 18.46
CA VAL A 141 -2.38 0.97 17.92
C VAL A 141 -1.12 0.60 17.15
N LEU A 142 -0.19 -0.11 17.78
CA LEU A 142 1.05 -0.59 17.15
C LEU A 142 0.81 -1.36 15.85
N VAL A 143 -0.14 -2.31 15.84
CA VAL A 143 -0.41 -3.09 14.63
C VAL A 143 -0.99 -2.21 13.52
N ASP A 144 -1.78 -1.20 13.86
CA ASP A 144 -2.31 -0.27 12.87
C ASP A 144 -1.29 0.75 12.38
N GLU A 145 -0.33 1.19 13.22
CA GLU A 145 0.84 1.96 12.78
C GLU A 145 1.60 1.19 11.70
N LEU A 146 1.89 -0.10 11.95
CA LEU A 146 2.55 -0.96 10.97
C LEU A 146 1.68 -1.19 9.72
N ARG A 147 0.36 -1.34 9.86
CA ARG A 147 -0.55 -1.43 8.71
C ARG A 147 -0.62 -0.14 7.91
N ALA A 148 -0.43 1.03 8.52
CA ALA A 148 -0.34 2.29 7.80
C ALA A 148 0.86 2.27 6.83
N VAL A 149 1.98 1.65 7.23
CA VAL A 149 3.12 1.39 6.35
C VAL A 149 2.78 0.40 5.22
N ASP A 150 2.18 -0.76 5.48
CA ASP A 150 1.71 -1.67 4.39
C ASP A 150 0.75 -0.95 3.44
N TYR A 151 -0.11 -0.08 3.99
CA TYR A 151 -1.08 0.66 3.21
C TYR A 151 -0.45 1.74 2.31
N LEU A 152 0.63 2.40 2.78
CA LEU A 152 1.50 3.27 2.01
C LEU A 152 2.20 2.50 0.89
N LEU A 153 2.94 1.44 1.24
CA LEU A 153 3.80 0.71 0.29
C LEU A 153 2.98 0.08 -0.83
N THR A 154 1.81 -0.47 -0.50
CA THR A 154 0.89 -1.03 -1.50
C THR A 154 0.08 0.02 -2.26
N GLY A 155 0.31 1.31 -1.98
CA GLY A 155 -0.11 2.45 -2.77
C GLY A 155 0.59 2.55 -4.11
N TYR A 156 1.77 1.95 -4.22
CA TYR A 156 2.62 1.98 -5.41
C TYR A 156 2.59 0.64 -6.14
N ASP A 157 2.77 0.69 -7.46
CA ASP A 157 3.10 -0.51 -8.22
C ASP A 157 4.51 -0.99 -7.89
N GLU A 158 5.44 -0.05 -7.91
CA GLU A 158 6.82 -0.20 -7.48
C GLU A 158 7.12 0.93 -6.51
N VAL A 159 7.53 0.55 -5.29
CA VAL A 159 7.87 1.53 -4.26
C VAL A 159 9.12 2.28 -4.72
N PRO A 160 9.08 3.63 -4.78
CA PRO A 160 10.24 4.42 -5.17
C PRO A 160 11.48 4.13 -4.32
N THR A 161 12.62 3.96 -4.98
CA THR A 161 13.92 3.76 -4.32
C THR A 161 14.29 5.01 -3.51
N GLY A 162 14.86 4.80 -2.32
CA GLY A 162 15.31 5.90 -1.46
C GLY A 162 14.18 6.63 -0.73
N MET A 163 12.96 6.09 -0.73
CA MET A 163 11.86 6.67 0.05
C MET A 163 12.17 6.61 1.55
N THR A 164 11.98 7.75 2.24
CA THR A 164 12.01 7.83 3.70
C THR A 164 10.59 7.82 4.25
N VAL A 165 10.31 6.91 5.17
CA VAL A 165 9.02 6.79 5.86
C VAL A 165 9.17 7.26 7.30
N LEU A 166 8.43 8.30 7.65
CA LEU A 166 8.37 8.91 8.98
C LEU A 166 7.27 8.26 9.82
N LEU A 167 7.61 7.94 11.07
CA LEU A 167 6.71 7.42 12.08
C LEU A 167 6.98 8.10 13.43
N ASP A 168 5.96 8.28 14.25
CA ASP A 168 6.09 8.78 15.63
C ASP A 168 6.16 7.67 16.69
N SER A 169 5.98 6.42 16.29
CA SER A 169 6.12 5.25 17.15
C SER A 169 7.49 4.59 17.04
N LEU A 170 8.30 4.79 18.07
CA LEU A 170 9.58 4.08 18.25
C LEU A 170 9.40 2.56 18.29
N THR A 171 8.25 2.07 18.75
CA THR A 171 7.98 0.62 18.79
C THR A 171 7.72 0.07 17.39
N ALA A 172 6.95 0.77 16.55
CA ALA A 172 6.78 0.38 15.16
C ALA A 172 8.12 0.41 14.40
N LEU A 173 8.92 1.48 14.59
CA LEU A 173 10.25 1.61 14.00
C LEU A 173 11.17 0.43 14.34
N ARG A 174 11.16 -0.02 15.60
CA ARG A 174 11.94 -1.18 16.02
C ARG A 174 11.57 -2.45 15.26
N TYR A 175 10.28 -2.68 14.99
CA TYR A 175 9.86 -3.83 14.17
C TYR A 175 10.29 -3.69 12.72
N LEU A 176 10.13 -2.50 12.13
CA LEU A 176 10.52 -2.23 10.75
C LEU A 176 12.03 -2.46 10.55
N HIS A 177 12.88 -1.97 11.46
CA HIS A 177 14.32 -2.21 11.40
C HIS A 177 14.71 -3.67 11.63
N ARG A 178 14.02 -4.40 12.53
CA ARG A 178 14.23 -5.85 12.69
C ARG A 178 13.91 -6.60 11.41
N TRP A 179 12.81 -6.25 10.75
CA TRP A 179 12.44 -6.85 9.46
C TRP A 179 13.43 -6.49 8.35
N GLN A 180 13.95 -5.26 8.31
CA GLN A 180 15.04 -4.91 7.39
C GLN A 180 16.31 -5.71 7.64
N ALA A 181 16.58 -6.08 8.90
CA ALA A 181 17.70 -6.95 9.28
C ALA A 181 17.41 -8.45 9.03
N GLY A 182 16.25 -8.81 8.47
CA GLY A 182 15.88 -10.19 8.12
C GLY A 182 15.11 -10.96 9.20
N ASP A 183 14.83 -10.37 10.35
CA ASP A 183 14.08 -11.02 11.45
C ASP A 183 12.57 -10.96 11.19
N THR A 184 12.11 -11.55 10.07
CA THR A 184 10.73 -11.44 9.59
C THR A 184 9.70 -12.14 10.45
N ASP A 185 10.14 -13.04 11.34
CA ASP A 185 9.26 -13.76 12.28
C ASP A 185 8.91 -12.91 13.52
N ALA A 186 9.61 -11.80 13.73
CA ALA A 186 9.33 -10.87 14.82
C ALA A 186 7.97 -10.19 14.64
N MET A 187 6.97 -10.62 15.43
CA MET A 187 5.62 -10.05 15.37
C MET A 187 5.23 -9.32 16.66
N PRO A 188 4.34 -8.31 16.59
CA PRO A 188 3.73 -7.73 17.79
C PRO A 188 3.05 -8.79 18.65
N ALA A 189 3.17 -8.65 19.98
CA ALA A 189 2.56 -9.59 20.91
C ALA A 189 1.04 -9.71 20.67
N GLY A 190 0.57 -10.95 20.56
CA GLY A 190 -0.84 -11.26 20.31
C GLY A 190 -1.31 -11.05 18.86
N TYR A 191 -0.41 -10.73 17.92
CA TYR A 191 -0.76 -10.68 16.51
C TYR A 191 -1.13 -12.07 15.99
N SER A 192 -2.31 -12.21 15.39
CA SER A 192 -2.79 -13.50 14.91
C SER A 192 -2.16 -13.87 13.56
N LEU A 193 -1.47 -15.00 13.48
CA LEU A 193 -0.90 -15.55 12.23
C LEU A 193 -1.88 -16.37 11.40
N ARG A 194 -3.14 -16.49 11.82
CA ARG A 194 -4.16 -17.27 11.12
C ARG A 194 -4.30 -16.84 9.66
N GLU A 195 -4.53 -17.78 8.75
CA GLU A 195 -4.89 -17.48 7.36
C GLU A 195 -6.05 -16.47 7.26
N ARG A 196 -6.03 -15.64 6.21
CA ARG A 196 -7.08 -14.65 5.97
C ARG A 196 -7.96 -15.14 4.83
N ARG A 197 -9.27 -14.97 4.99
CA ARG A 197 -10.26 -15.33 3.95
C ARG A 197 -10.00 -14.65 2.58
N TRP A 198 -9.35 -13.49 2.59
CA TRP A 198 -9.16 -12.65 1.40
C TRP A 198 -7.69 -12.39 1.07
N SER A 199 -6.77 -13.13 1.69
CA SER A 199 -5.34 -13.03 1.43
C SER A 199 -4.62 -14.24 2.02
N ASP A 200 -3.71 -14.82 1.25
CA ASP A 200 -2.98 -16.03 1.65
C ASP A 200 -2.04 -15.79 2.85
N GLN A 201 -1.70 -14.52 3.13
CA GLN A 201 -0.84 -14.14 4.25
C GLN A 201 -1.44 -13.02 5.14
N PRO A 202 -1.20 -13.06 6.46
CA PRO A 202 -1.42 -11.94 7.37
C PRO A 202 -0.68 -10.65 6.91
N THR A 203 -1.32 -9.49 7.11
CA THR A 203 -0.76 -8.20 6.68
C THR A 203 0.65 -7.92 7.20
N LEU A 204 0.95 -8.21 8.47
CA LEU A 204 2.27 -7.89 9.04
C LEU A 204 3.35 -8.88 8.63
N VAL A 205 3.01 -10.15 8.38
CA VAL A 205 3.93 -11.14 7.82
C VAL A 205 4.40 -10.66 6.45
N ARG A 206 3.44 -10.29 5.60
CA ARG A 206 3.73 -9.74 4.28
C ARG A 206 4.49 -8.43 4.33
N LEU A 207 4.16 -7.53 5.26
CA LEU A 207 4.93 -6.29 5.44
C LEU A 207 6.37 -6.59 5.85
N ALA A 208 6.59 -7.54 6.76
CA ALA A 208 7.93 -7.95 7.19
C ALA A 208 8.76 -8.46 6.00
N GLU A 209 8.20 -9.35 5.19
CA GLU A 209 8.83 -9.83 3.97
C GLU A 209 9.10 -8.68 2.99
N GLN A 210 8.11 -7.80 2.75
CA GLN A 210 8.27 -6.65 1.85
C GLN A 210 9.41 -5.72 2.28
N VAL A 211 9.54 -5.48 3.58
CA VAL A 211 10.55 -4.60 4.17
C VAL A 211 11.94 -5.24 4.11
N ALA A 212 12.05 -6.55 4.39
CA ALA A 212 13.30 -7.30 4.28
C ALA A 212 13.90 -7.25 2.86
N HIS A 213 13.06 -7.28 1.83
CA HIS A 213 13.49 -7.21 0.42
C HIS A 213 13.73 -5.78 -0.09
N ARG A 214 13.66 -4.76 0.78
CA ARG A 214 13.78 -3.35 0.39
C ARG A 214 14.76 -2.59 1.30
N PRO A 215 16.07 -2.88 1.20
CA PRO A 215 17.09 -2.15 1.96
C PRO A 215 17.18 -0.66 1.57
N GLY A 216 16.68 -0.28 0.40
CA GLY A 216 16.62 1.12 -0.04
C GLY A 216 15.52 1.97 0.61
N LEU A 217 14.67 1.40 1.48
CA LEU A 217 13.73 2.15 2.30
C LEU A 217 14.43 2.66 3.57
N THR A 218 14.21 3.93 3.91
CA THR A 218 14.68 4.49 5.18
C THR A 218 13.48 4.68 6.10
N PHE A 219 13.59 4.25 7.36
CA PHE A 219 12.59 4.53 8.39
C PHE A 219 13.18 5.50 9.41
N ALA A 220 12.45 6.56 9.73
CA ALA A 220 12.93 7.59 10.66
C ALA A 220 11.85 8.00 11.65
N HIS A 221 12.29 8.33 12.86
CA HIS A 221 11.43 8.84 13.91
C HIS A 221 11.20 10.34 13.75
N VAL A 222 9.94 10.73 13.85
CA VAL A 222 9.54 12.13 14.05
C VAL A 222 8.81 12.25 15.37
N LYS A 223 9.09 13.30 16.14
CA LYS A 223 8.38 13.51 17.41
C LYS A 223 6.90 13.79 17.10
N GLY A 224 5.99 13.00 17.67
CA GLY A 224 4.56 13.24 17.58
C GLY A 224 4.18 14.63 18.13
N HIS A 225 3.19 15.26 17.50
CA HIS A 225 2.70 16.60 17.84
C HIS A 225 3.79 17.69 17.88
N SER A 226 4.83 17.55 17.06
CA SER A 226 5.91 18.54 16.93
C SER A 226 5.60 19.63 15.89
N GLY A 227 4.47 19.53 15.18
CA GLY A 227 4.16 20.42 14.06
C GLY A 227 4.86 20.01 12.75
N HIS A 228 5.45 18.82 12.66
CA HIS A 228 6.05 18.33 11.43
C HIS A 228 4.98 18.13 10.34
N PRO A 229 4.99 18.89 9.22
CA PRO A 229 3.82 18.99 8.33
C PRO A 229 3.31 17.65 7.79
N LEU A 230 4.21 16.76 7.35
CA LEU A 230 3.79 15.44 6.84
C LEU A 230 3.19 14.56 7.95
N ASN A 231 3.71 14.64 9.18
CA ASN A 231 3.23 13.81 10.28
C ASN A 231 1.84 14.26 10.73
N GLU A 232 1.65 15.57 10.88
CA GLU A 232 0.35 16.17 11.22
C GLU A 232 -0.71 15.88 10.14
N ALA A 233 -0.31 15.86 8.86
CA ALA A 233 -1.20 15.45 7.79
C ALA A 233 -1.59 13.97 7.89
N ALA A 234 -0.64 13.08 8.18
CA ALA A 234 -0.93 11.65 8.37
C ALA A 234 -1.86 11.42 9.58
N ASP A 235 -1.64 12.13 10.69
CA ASP A 235 -2.53 12.13 11.88
C ASP A 235 -3.94 12.63 11.55
N GLY A 236 -4.04 13.77 10.85
CA GLY A 236 -5.32 14.30 10.41
C GLY A 236 -6.10 13.30 9.54
N LEU A 237 -5.41 12.59 8.63
CA LEU A 237 -6.00 11.54 7.79
C LEU A 237 -6.44 10.32 8.62
N SER A 238 -5.63 9.86 9.57
CA SER A 238 -5.93 8.71 10.43
C SER A 238 -7.17 9.00 11.31
N HIS A 239 -7.23 10.19 11.89
CA HIS A 239 -8.37 10.68 12.66
C HIS A 239 -9.64 10.80 11.80
N MET A 240 -9.52 11.31 10.59
CA MET A 240 -10.64 11.45 9.65
C MET A 240 -11.19 10.08 9.24
N ALA A 241 -10.33 9.13 8.90
CA ALA A 241 -10.70 7.76 8.57
C ALA A 241 -11.41 7.05 9.72
N ARG A 242 -10.90 7.23 10.96
CA ARG A 242 -11.54 6.70 12.18
C ARG A 242 -12.94 7.28 12.36
N ARG A 243 -13.09 8.61 12.32
CA ARG A 243 -14.38 9.29 12.51
C ARG A 243 -15.42 8.88 11.48
N ARG A 244 -15.02 8.64 10.24
CA ARG A 244 -15.93 8.20 9.16
C ARG A 244 -16.62 6.85 9.43
N ARG A 245 -16.13 6.07 10.41
CA ARG A 245 -16.77 4.82 10.88
C ARG A 245 -18.04 5.07 11.71
N GLU A 246 -18.12 6.23 12.35
CA GLU A 246 -19.20 6.59 13.27
C GLU A 246 -20.04 7.75 12.73
N GLU A 247 -19.42 8.62 11.91
CA GLU A 247 -20.03 9.81 11.34
C GLU A 247 -20.17 9.69 9.81
N SER A 248 -21.23 10.27 9.25
CA SER A 248 -21.39 10.41 7.80
C SER A 248 -20.93 11.79 7.36
N PHE A 249 -19.91 11.84 6.51
CA PHE A 249 -19.46 13.06 5.84
C PHE A 249 -18.70 12.71 4.57
N ASP A 250 -18.56 13.68 3.67
CA ASP A 250 -17.73 13.51 2.48
C ASP A 250 -16.24 13.58 2.86
N LEU A 251 -15.58 12.44 2.70
CA LEU A 251 -14.22 12.19 3.12
C LEU A 251 -13.21 12.80 2.15
N ARG A 252 -13.51 12.78 0.84
CA ARG A 252 -12.48 13.00 -0.18
C ARG A 252 -12.06 14.45 -0.33
N PRO A 253 -12.99 15.42 -0.46
CA PRO A 253 -12.61 16.82 -0.56
C PRO A 253 -11.88 17.30 0.70
N ARG A 254 -12.27 16.77 1.87
CA ARG A 254 -11.61 17.08 3.16
C ARG A 254 -10.19 16.53 3.22
N ALA A 255 -10.00 15.26 2.85
CA ALA A 255 -8.67 14.65 2.81
C ALA A 255 -7.76 15.37 1.80
N TYR A 256 -8.28 15.70 0.62
CA TYR A 256 -7.54 16.46 -0.39
C TYR A 256 -7.11 17.84 0.14
N ALA A 257 -8.05 18.61 0.70
CA ALA A 257 -7.75 19.95 1.20
C ALA A 257 -6.76 19.94 2.36
N LEU A 258 -6.87 18.97 3.27
CA LEU A 258 -5.93 18.79 4.37
C LEU A 258 -4.52 18.47 3.86
N VAL A 259 -4.40 17.50 2.96
CA VAL A 259 -3.11 17.12 2.36
C VAL A 259 -2.49 18.27 1.59
N ASP A 260 -3.27 18.97 0.76
CA ASP A 260 -2.76 20.11 0.00
C ASP A 260 -2.27 21.24 0.91
N ALA A 261 -2.96 21.52 2.02
CA ALA A 261 -2.53 22.53 2.98
C ALA A 261 -1.17 22.18 3.62
N PHE A 262 -1.04 20.99 4.20
CA PHE A 262 0.22 20.58 4.85
C PHE A 262 1.38 20.39 3.87
N LEU A 263 1.09 19.99 2.62
CA LEU A 263 2.14 19.91 1.59
C LEU A 263 2.63 21.29 1.16
N ARG A 264 1.79 22.34 1.20
CA ARG A 264 2.29 23.71 1.01
C ARG A 264 3.29 24.07 2.10
N ASP A 265 2.97 23.78 3.36
CA ASP A 265 3.87 24.06 4.48
C ASP A 265 5.16 23.24 4.40
N TRP A 266 5.07 21.96 4.01
CA TRP A 266 6.24 21.12 3.76
C TRP A 266 7.15 21.72 2.69
N HIS A 267 6.60 22.01 1.50
CA HIS A 267 7.41 22.49 0.37
C HIS A 267 7.92 23.93 0.56
N ALA A 268 7.23 24.76 1.34
CA ALA A 268 7.70 26.09 1.71
C ALA A 268 8.90 26.06 2.68
N ASN A 269 9.00 25.02 3.53
CA ASN A 269 10.07 24.91 4.53
C ASN A 269 11.19 23.93 4.12
N ALA A 270 10.98 23.10 3.11
CA ALA A 270 11.98 22.17 2.57
C ALA A 270 13.01 22.85 1.63
N THR A 271 12.86 24.14 1.34
CA THR A 271 13.71 24.91 0.41
C THR A 271 14.83 25.72 1.09
N VAL A 272 15.23 25.35 2.31
CA VAL A 272 16.39 25.95 3.00
C VAL A 272 17.51 24.93 3.17
#